data_AF-A0A7J9XJ55-F1
#
_entry.id   AF-A0A7J9XJ55-F1
#
_cell.length_a   1.000
_cell.length_b   1.000
_cell.length_c   1.000
_cell.angle_alpha   90.00
_cell.angle_beta   90.00
_cell.angle_gamma   90.00
#
_symmetry.space_group_name_H-M   'P 1'
#
loop_
_entity.id
_entity.type
_entity.pdbx_description
1 polymer ?
#
loop_
_entity_poly.entity_id
_entity_poly.type
_entity_poly.pdbx_seq_one_letter_code
_entity_poly.pdbx_strand_id
1 'polypeptide(L)' 'MTEQHEIPTRRRFVDPETLICPGCAARARPEPPGYWRVADGLPAPQFSHPDGSALCRHADGTVAEPIEAWS' A
#
# COMPACT_ATOMS: atom_id res chain seq x y z
N MET A 1 -24.83 23.29 -27.29
CA MET A 1 -23.70 22.47 -27.75
C MET A 1 -22.76 22.35 -26.57
N THR A 2 -22.84 21.25 -25.84
CA THR A 2 -22.06 21.01 -24.63
C THR A 2 -20.62 20.66 -25.01
N GLU A 3 -19.68 21.40 -24.43
CA GLU A 3 -18.24 21.18 -24.52
C GLU A 3 -17.88 19.75 -24.13
N GLN A 4 -17.29 19.01 -25.06
CA GLN A 4 -16.62 17.75 -24.76
C GLN A 4 -15.21 18.10 -24.26
N HIS A 5 -15.11 18.35 -22.95
CA HIS A 5 -13.83 18.31 -22.26
C HIS A 5 -13.41 16.83 -22.15
N GLU A 6 -12.64 16.36 -23.13
CA GLU A 6 -12.00 15.04 -23.09
C GLU A 6 -10.93 15.04 -22.00
N ILE A 7 -11.30 14.60 -20.79
CA ILE A 7 -10.36 14.41 -19.68
C ILE A 7 -9.47 13.21 -20.05
N PRO A 8 -8.12 13.33 -20.06
CA PRO A 8 -7.24 12.18 -20.27
C PRO A 8 -7.31 11.26 -19.04
N THR A 9 -8.20 10.28 -19.04
CA THR A 9 -8.42 9.33 -17.94
C THR A 9 -7.50 8.12 -18.02
N ARG A 10 -6.18 8.33 -18.00
CA ARG A 10 -5.22 7.23 -17.76
C ARG A 10 -4.48 7.46 -16.44
N ARG A 11 -5.01 6.79 -15.39
CA ARG A 11 -4.41 6.50 -14.07
C ARG A 11 -3.87 7.70 -13.28
N ARG A 12 -4.74 8.32 -12.48
CA ARG A 12 -4.31 9.25 -11.41
C ARG A 12 -4.55 8.73 -9.99
N PHE A 13 -5.16 7.55 -9.87
CA PHE A 13 -5.48 6.92 -8.59
C PHE A 13 -4.93 5.50 -8.58
N VAL A 14 -4.21 5.18 -7.51
CA VAL A 14 -3.78 3.82 -7.16
C VAL A 14 -4.96 3.18 -6.43
N ASP A 15 -5.38 1.99 -6.85
CA ASP A 15 -6.36 1.20 -6.10
C ASP A 15 -5.64 0.48 -4.94
N PRO A 16 -5.88 0.86 -3.67
CA PRO A 16 -5.22 0.26 -2.52
C PRO A 16 -5.45 -1.25 -2.42
N GLU A 17 -6.54 -1.75 -3.00
CA GLU A 17 -6.89 -3.18 -2.97
C GLU A 17 -6.05 -4.02 -3.94
N THR A 18 -5.38 -3.39 -4.91
CA THR A 18 -4.50 -4.05 -5.89
C THR A 18 -3.02 -4.07 -5.49
N LEU A 19 -2.72 -3.51 -4.32
CA LEU A 19 -1.36 -3.37 -3.83
C LEU A 19 -0.80 -4.69 -3.29
N ILE A 20 0.49 -4.93 -3.55
CA ILE A 20 1.22 -6.11 -3.11
C ILE A 20 2.49 -5.73 -2.35
N CYS A 21 2.95 -6.66 -1.51
CA CYS A 21 4.25 -6.56 -0.86
C CYS A 21 5.37 -6.83 -1.86
N PRO A 22 6.38 -5.95 -1.98
CA PRO A 22 7.48 -6.16 -2.93
C PRO A 22 8.42 -7.31 -2.53
N GLY A 23 8.40 -7.77 -1.27
CA GLY A 23 9.27 -8.86 -0.81
C GLY A 23 8.75 -10.27 -1.09
N CYS A 24 7.43 -10.48 -1.00
CA CYS A 24 6.82 -11.81 -1.13
C CYS A 24 5.63 -11.87 -2.10
N ALA A 25 5.29 -10.76 -2.75
CA ALA A 25 4.16 -10.62 -3.67
C ALA A 25 2.75 -10.90 -3.07
N ALA A 26 2.65 -11.11 -1.76
CA ALA A 26 1.35 -11.22 -1.10
C ALA A 26 0.59 -9.88 -1.13
N ARG A 27 -0.74 -9.95 -1.19
CA ARG A 27 -1.61 -8.76 -1.16
C ARG A 27 -1.40 -7.95 0.12
N ALA A 28 -1.28 -6.63 -0.01
CA ALA A 28 -1.23 -5.70 1.10
C ALA A 28 -2.65 -5.33 1.56
N ARG A 29 -2.83 -5.15 2.86
CA ARG A 29 -4.05 -4.57 3.47
C ARG A 29 -3.80 -3.09 3.74
N PRO A 30 -4.72 -2.18 3.38
CA PRO A 30 -4.57 -0.74 3.60
C PRO A 30 -4.92 -0.33 5.05
N GLU A 31 -4.62 -1.19 6.01
CA GLU A 31 -4.77 -0.90 7.43
C GLU A 31 -3.80 -1.76 8.25
N PRO A 32 -3.17 -1.20 9.30
CA PRO A 32 -2.49 -2.00 10.31
C PRO A 32 -3.52 -2.63 11.28
N PRO A 33 -3.23 -3.80 11.86
CA PRO A 33 -4.03 -4.35 12.94
C PRO A 33 -4.09 -3.44 14.17
N GLY A 34 -5.27 -3.34 14.80
CA GLY A 34 -5.49 -2.46 15.96
C GLY A 34 -4.69 -2.79 17.22
N TYR A 35 -3.97 -3.92 17.26
CA TYR A 35 -3.08 -4.29 18.37
C TYR A 35 -1.63 -3.82 18.17
N TRP A 36 -1.27 -3.25 17.02
CA TRP A 36 0.05 -2.67 16.82
C TRP A 36 0.21 -1.44 17.72
N ARG A 37 1.22 -1.45 18.57
CA ARG A 37 1.57 -0.28 19.38
C ARG A 37 2.43 0.66 18.54
N VAL A 38 1.97 1.89 18.36
CA VAL A 38 2.83 2.99 17.93
C VAL A 38 3.90 3.19 19.00
N ALA A 39 5.16 2.90 18.66
CA ALA A 39 6.29 3.24 19.52
C ALA A 39 6.38 4.76 19.60
N ASP A 40 6.58 5.32 20.80
CA ASP A 40 6.52 6.74 21.16
C ASP A 40 6.68 7.72 19.97
N GLY A 41 5.54 8.13 19.39
CA GLY A 41 5.46 9.16 18.36
C GLY A 41 5.78 8.76 16.92
N LEU A 42 6.16 7.50 16.64
CA LEU A 42 6.33 7.03 15.27
C LEU A 42 4.98 6.67 14.63
N PRO A 43 4.73 7.05 13.36
CA PRO A 43 3.52 6.64 12.67
C PRO A 43 3.46 5.12 12.53
N ALA A 44 2.29 4.52 12.78
CA ALA A 44 2.06 3.12 12.43
C ALA A 44 2.19 2.96 10.90
N PRO A 45 2.79 1.87 10.39
CA PRO A 45 2.75 1.58 8.97
C PRO A 45 1.30 1.51 8.51
N GLN A 46 1.01 2.11 7.36
CA GLN A 46 -0.35 2.16 6.82
C GLN A 46 -0.80 0.84 6.21
N PHE A 47 0.15 -0.06 5.91
CA PHE A 47 -0.09 -1.33 5.26
C PHE A 47 0.41 -2.52 6.08
N SER A 48 -0.33 -3.62 5.98
CA SER A 48 0.02 -4.89 6.62
C SER A 48 -0.19 -6.07 5.69
N HIS A 49 0.36 -7.22 6.07
CA HIS A 49 0.02 -8.50 5.46
C HIS A 49 -1.34 -9.00 5.96
N PRO A 50 -1.99 -9.94 5.24
CA PRO A 50 -3.28 -10.51 5.65
C PRO A 50 -3.25 -11.24 6.99
N ASP A 51 -2.08 -11.72 7.42
CA ASP A 51 -1.85 -12.31 8.73
C ASP A 51 -1.62 -11.28 9.85
N GLY A 52 -1.62 -9.99 9.51
CA GLY A 52 -1.39 -8.88 10.43
C GLY A 52 0.07 -8.59 10.73
N SER A 53 1.03 -9.17 10.00
CA SER A 53 2.44 -8.78 10.10
C SER A 53 2.72 -7.50 9.29
N ALA A 54 3.82 -6.82 9.62
CA ALA A 54 4.34 -5.75 8.75
C ALA A 54 4.77 -6.33 7.40
N LEU A 55 4.74 -5.50 6.35
CA LEU A 55 5.28 -5.88 5.04
C LEU A 55 6.76 -6.28 5.15
N CYS A 56 7.22 -7.13 4.23
CA CYS A 56 8.62 -7.53 4.17
C CYS A 56 9.55 -6.31 4.17
N ARG A 57 10.66 -6.43 4.91
CA ARG A 57 11.67 -5.38 4.99
C ARG A 57 12.59 -5.40 3.77
N HIS A 58 13.12 -4.25 3.42
CA HIS A 58 14.27 -4.13 2.53
C HIS A 58 15.54 -4.67 3.21
N ALA A 59 16.61 -4.83 2.42
CA ALA A 59 17.91 -5.28 2.92
C ALA A 59 18.52 -4.35 3.98
N ASP A 60 18.12 -3.07 3.99
CA ASP A 60 18.52 -2.08 5.01
C ASP A 60 17.67 -2.13 6.29
N GLY A 61 16.70 -3.04 6.37
CA GLY A 61 15.81 -3.23 7.52
C GLY A 61 14.59 -2.30 7.54
N THR A 62 14.40 -1.41 6.57
CA THR A 62 13.22 -0.56 6.47
C THR A 62 12.00 -1.36 6.00
N VAL A 63 10.80 -1.02 6.49
CA VAL A 63 9.56 -1.66 6.00
C VAL A 63 9.27 -1.11 4.60
N ALA A 64 9.03 -2.01 3.65
CA ALA A 64 8.75 -1.59 2.28
C ALA A 64 7.36 -0.99 2.13
N GLU A 65 7.23 0.03 1.28
CA GLU A 65 5.93 0.49 0.80
C GLU A 65 5.35 -0.53 -0.20
N PRO A 66 4.02 -0.72 -0.23
CA PRO A 66 3.41 -1.61 -1.20
C PRO A 66 3.49 -1.05 -2.63
N ILE A 67 3.47 -1.95 -3.62
CA ILE A 67 3.53 -1.60 -5.05
C ILE A 67 2.30 -2.13 -5.79
N GLU A 68 1.96 -1.49 -6.92
CA GLU A 68 0.94 -2.04 -7.83
C GLU A 68 1.40 -3.38 -8.39
N ALA A 69 0.50 -4.36 -8.48
CA ALA A 69 0.76 -5.57 -9.25
C ALA A 69 0.78 -5.21 -10.74
N TRP A 70 1.90 -5.44 -11.42
CA TRP A 70 2.00 -5.25 -12.86
C TRP A 70 1.22 -6.40 -13.52
N SER A 71 0.15 -6.06 -14.24
CA SER A 71 -0.62 -7.03 -15.05
C SER A 71 -0.12 -7.05 -16.48
#